data_AF-A0A6N2B3K4-F1
#
_entry.id   AF-A0A6N2B3K4-F1
#
_cell.length_a   1.000
_cell.length_b   1.000
_cell.length_c   1.000
_cell.angle_alpha   90.00
_cell.angle_beta   90.00
_cell.angle_gamma   90.00
#
_symmetry.space_group_name_H-M   'P 1'
#
loop_
_entity.id
_entity.type
_entity.pdbx_description
1 polymer ?
#
loop_
_entity_poly.entity_id
_entity_poly.type
_entity_poly.pdbx_seq_one_letter_code
_entity_poly.pdbx_strand_id
1 'polypeptide(L)' 'CLKSYCDSISNSMIMTCFCDESARCFTSRNPLNPGRRFYRCSKPKMENLRESLNKIKIERDNLKKKLENLEILNYFEVNK' A
#
# COMPACT_ATOMS: atom_id res chain seq x y z
N CYS A 1 -22.76 -15.14 -4.87
CA CYS A 1 -23.68 -14.28 -4.12
C CYS A 1 -23.12 -13.97 -2.74
N LEU A 2 -22.97 -12.67 -2.42
CA LEU A 2 -22.47 -12.13 -1.15
C LEU A 2 -23.27 -12.67 0.05
N LYS A 3 -22.56 -13.07 1.12
CA LYS A 3 -23.01 -12.96 2.52
C LYS A 3 -21.76 -12.97 3.43
N SER A 4 -21.23 -11.77 3.63
CA SER A 4 -20.27 -11.45 4.70
C SER A 4 -21.06 -11.36 6.00
N TYR A 5 -20.93 -12.35 6.88
CA TYR A 5 -21.70 -12.34 8.13
C TYR A 5 -20.91 -11.68 9.24
N CYS A 6 -21.09 -10.37 9.34
CA CYS A 6 -21.07 -9.64 10.61
C CYS A 6 -22.55 -9.45 10.98
N ASP A 7 -23.01 -10.13 12.03
CA ASP A 7 -24.38 -10.05 12.49
C ASP A 7 -24.83 -8.60 12.70
N SER A 8 -25.96 -8.30 12.08
CA SER A 8 -26.78 -7.13 12.31
C SER A 8 -27.10 -6.95 13.79
N ILE A 9 -26.87 -5.74 14.31
CA ILE A 9 -27.69 -5.12 15.36
C ILE A 9 -27.65 -5.88 16.71
N SER A 10 -26.52 -5.85 17.39
CA SER A 10 -26.49 -5.85 18.86
C SER A 10 -25.17 -5.25 19.35
N ASN A 11 -25.07 -3.91 19.46
CA ASN A 11 -23.97 -3.20 20.13
C ASN A 11 -22.54 -3.76 19.90
N SER A 12 -22.24 -4.25 18.70
CA SER A 12 -20.90 -4.74 18.36
C SER A 12 -20.03 -3.52 18.16
N MET A 13 -19.30 -3.13 19.21
CA MET A 13 -18.19 -2.17 19.23
C MET A 13 -17.60 -1.99 17.82
N ILE A 14 -17.91 -0.86 17.17
CA ILE A 14 -17.32 -0.52 15.88
C ILE A 14 -15.84 -0.37 16.16
N MET A 15 -15.03 -1.33 15.74
CA MET A 15 -13.59 -1.22 15.89
C MET A 15 -13.07 -0.23 14.87
N THR A 16 -12.52 0.87 15.37
CA THR A 16 -11.79 1.86 14.59
C THR A 16 -10.35 1.40 14.44
N CYS A 17 -9.78 1.65 13.26
CA CYS A 17 -8.36 1.51 13.03
C CYS A 17 -7.64 2.74 13.61
N PHE A 18 -6.32 2.64 13.81
CA PHE A 18 -5.46 3.79 14.17
C PHE A 18 -5.48 4.93 13.13
N CYS A 19 -6.02 4.71 11.94
CA CYS A 19 -6.24 5.75 10.95
C CYS A 19 -7.64 6.39 11.06
N ASP A 20 -8.32 6.23 12.20
CA ASP A 20 -9.65 6.73 12.55
C ASP A 20 -10.81 6.25 11.67
N GLU A 21 -10.56 5.31 10.77
CA GLU A 21 -11.60 4.69 9.94
C GLU A 21 -12.12 3.39 10.53
N SER A 22 -13.38 3.06 10.21
CA SER A 22 -13.98 1.78 10.59
C SER A 22 -13.21 0.60 9.97
N ALA A 23 -12.79 -0.35 10.81
CA ALA A 23 -12.13 -1.57 10.36
C ALA A 23 -13.14 -2.55 9.76
N ARG A 24 -12.75 -3.27 8.72
CA ARG A 24 -13.55 -4.38 8.17
C ARG A 24 -13.46 -5.59 9.10
N CYS A 25 -14.60 -6.16 9.43
CA CYS A 25 -14.72 -7.39 10.22
C CYS A 25 -14.89 -8.61 9.30
N PHE A 26 -14.21 -9.71 9.65
CA PHE A 26 -14.29 -10.99 8.97
C PHE A 26 -14.58 -12.07 9.99
N THR A 27 -15.52 -12.96 9.70
CA THR A 27 -15.80 -14.13 10.54
C THR A 27 -15.16 -15.36 9.91
N SER A 28 -14.39 -16.08 10.73
CA SER A 28 -13.72 -17.31 10.35
C SER A 28 -14.74 -18.35 9.89
N ARG A 29 -14.46 -18.93 8.72
CA ARG A 29 -15.16 -20.11 8.20
C ARG A 29 -14.36 -21.39 8.40
N ASN A 30 -13.18 -21.31 9.03
CA ASN A 30 -12.37 -22.49 9.31
C ASN A 30 -13.11 -23.36 10.34
N PRO A 31 -13.39 -24.65 10.05
CA PRO A 31 -14.06 -25.55 10.98
C PRO A 31 -13.36 -25.70 12.33
N LEU A 32 -12.05 -25.51 12.40
CA LEU A 32 -11.26 -25.54 13.65
C LEU A 32 -11.37 -24.23 14.45
N ASN A 33 -11.90 -23.16 13.86
CA ASN A 33 -12.05 -21.86 14.49
C ASN A 33 -13.38 -21.19 14.09
N PRO A 34 -14.55 -21.83 14.28
CA PRO A 34 -15.82 -21.28 13.83
C PRO A 34 -16.18 -20.02 14.62
N GLY A 35 -16.72 -19.00 13.93
CA GLY A 35 -17.21 -17.78 14.60
C GLY A 35 -16.13 -16.79 15.06
N ARG A 36 -14.84 -17.14 14.99
CA ARG A 36 -13.74 -16.22 15.36
C ARG A 36 -13.74 -14.98 14.46
N ARG A 37 -13.66 -13.79 15.05
CA ARG A 37 -13.68 -12.51 14.33
C ARG A 37 -12.27 -11.95 14.15
N PHE A 38 -11.98 -11.45 12.96
CA PHE A 38 -10.75 -10.74 12.62
C PHE A 38 -11.09 -9.34 12.12
N TYR A 39 -10.23 -8.36 12.42
CA TYR A 39 -10.40 -6.97 11.98
C TYR A 39 -9.21 -6.56 11.12
N ARG A 40 -9.49 -5.86 10.02
CA ARG A 40 -8.45 -5.30 9.14
C ARG A 40 -8.78 -3.85 8.82
N CYS A 41 -7.76 -3.01 8.78
CA CYS A 41 -7.87 -1.64 8.27
C CYS A 41 -8.49 -1.64 6.86
N SER A 42 -9.45 -0.74 6.65
CA SER A 42 -10.12 -0.53 5.35
C SER A 42 -9.27 0.29 4.39
N LYS A 43 -8.36 1.14 4.89
CA LYS A 43 -7.47 1.91 4.04
C LYS A 43 -6.58 0.96 3.24
N PRO A 44 -6.57 1.10 1.90
CA PRO A 44 -5.56 0.43 1.10
C PRO A 44 -4.19 0.98 1.54
N LYS A 45 -3.13 0.16 1.57
CA LYS A 45 -1.78 0.60 1.97
C LYS A 45 -1.11 1.52 0.92
N MET A 46 -1.91 2.27 0.16
CA MET A 46 -1.51 2.94 -1.07
C MET A 46 -0.76 4.23 -0.82
N GLU A 47 -0.96 4.88 0.33
CA GLU A 47 -0.28 6.11 0.71
C GLU A 47 1.23 5.90 0.80
N ASN A 48 1.64 4.81 1.46
CA ASN A 48 3.06 4.43 1.55
C ASN A 48 3.64 4.12 0.18
N LEU A 49 2.88 3.41 -0.67
CA LEU A 49 3.32 3.08 -2.04
C LEU A 49 3.47 4.34 -2.91
N ARG A 50 2.58 5.33 -2.74
CA ARG A 50 2.64 6.60 -3.47
C ARG A 50 3.88 7.40 -3.10
N GLU A 51 4.21 7.47 -1.81
CA GLU A 51 5.42 8.15 -1.34
C GLU A 51 6.69 7.45 -1.84
N SER A 52 6.76 6.12 -1.71
CA SER A 52 7.86 5.31 -2.25
C SER A 52 8.02 5.51 -3.76
N LEU A 53 6.91 5.53 -4.52
CA LEU A 53 6.93 5.76 -5.96
C LEU A 53 7.48 7.15 -6.32
N ASN A 54 7.10 8.18 -5.57
CA ASN A 54 7.60 9.53 -5.80
C ASN A 54 9.12 9.63 -5.57
N LYS A 55 9.64 9.00 -4.51
CA LYS A 55 11.09 8.95 -4.24
C LYS A 55 11.84 8.28 -5.39
N ILE A 56 11.35 7.14 -5.87
CA ILE A 56 11.94 6.40 -7.00
C ILE A 56 11.93 7.25 -8.29
N LYS A 57 10.84 7.99 -8.57
CA LYS A 57 10.77 8.87 -9.75
C LYS A 57 11.81 9.98 -9.71
N ILE A 58 11.99 10.63 -8.56
CA ILE A 58 12.99 11.68 -8.37
C ILE A 58 14.40 11.13 -8.59
N GLU A 59 14.70 9.98 -8.00
CA GLU A 59 16.01 9.34 -8.16
C GLU A 59 16.29 8.95 -9.61
N ARG A 60 15.31 8.35 -10.30
CA ARG A 60 15.40 8.04 -11.73
C ARG A 60 15.72 9.28 -12.57
N ASP A 61 15.05 10.39 -12.33
CA ASP A 61 15.26 11.62 -13.11
C ASP A 61 16.65 12.20 -12.87
N ASN A 62 17.17 12.10 -11.64
CA ASN A 62 18.53 12.50 -11.31
C ASN A 62 19.58 11.60 -11.99
N LEU A 63 19.36 10.29 -11.99
CA LEU A 63 20.26 9.34 -12.66
C LEU A 63 20.26 9.55 -14.17
N LYS A 64 19.10 9.85 -14.77
CA LYS A 64 19.01 10.14 -16.20
C LYS A 64 19.85 11.36 -16.60
N LYS A 65 19.80 12.44 -15.81
CA LYS A 65 20.65 13.62 -16.03
C LYS A 65 22.14 13.30 -15.88
N LYS A 66 22.50 12.48 -14.89
CA LYS A 66 23.91 12.05 -14.71
C LYS A 66 24.40 11.23 -15.90
N LEU A 67 23.57 10.35 -16.44
CA LEU A 67 23.90 9.54 -17.61
C LEU A 67 24.14 10.42 -18.84
N GLU A 68 23.23 11.37 -19.11
CA GLU A 68 23.36 12.31 -20.23
C GLU A 68 24.66 13.14 -20.13
N ASN A 69 25.02 13.59 -18.92
CA ASN A 69 26.28 14.30 -18.70
C ASN A 69 27.51 13.43 -18.98
N LEU A 70 27.48 12.15 -18.58
CA LEU A 70 28.57 11.22 -18.83
C LEU A 70 28.71 10.88 -20.32
N GLU A 71 27.60 10.73 -21.04
CA GLU A 71 27.59 10.52 -22.48
C GLU A 71 28.24 11.71 -23.21
N ILE A 72 27.92 12.94 -22.80
CA ILE A 72 28.51 14.16 -23.33
C ILE A 72 30.03 14.18 -23.07
N LEU A 73 30.47 13.91 -21.84
CA LEU A 73 31.90 13.90 -21.49
C LEU A 73 32.67 12.85 -22.30
N ASN A 74 32.12 11.64 -22.41
CA ASN A 74 32.73 10.57 -23.19
C ASN A 74 32.85 10.92 -24.68
N TYR A 75 31.84 11.59 -25.26
CA TYR A 75 31.93 12.09 -26.63
C TYR A 75 33.12 13.05 -26.81
N PHE A 76 33.33 13.98 -25.88
CA PHE A 76 34.47 14.89 -25.94
C PHE A 76 35.82 14.19 -25.71
N GLU A 77 35.88 13.17 -24.86
CA GLU A 77 37.10 12.40 -24.64
C GLU A 77 37.51 11.57 -25.86
N VAL A 78 36.54 10.93 -26.52
CA VAL A 78 36.80 10.05 -27.66
C VAL A 78 37.12 10.84 -28.95
N ASN A 79 36.57 12.03 -29.12
CA ASN A 79 36.77 12.86 -30.32
C ASN A 79 37.82 13.98 -30.13
N LYS A 80 38.72 13.84 -29.15
CA LYS A 80 39.80 14.79 -28.87
C LYS A 80 41.01 14.60 -29.77
#